data_AF-A0A6A5S305-F1
#
_entry.id   AF-A0A6A5S305-F1
#
_cell.length_a   1.000
_cell.length_b   1.000
_cell.length_c   1.000
_cell.angle_alpha   90.00
_cell.angle_beta   90.00
_cell.angle_gamma   90.00
#
_symmetry.space_group_name_H-M   'P 1'
#
loop_
_entity.id
_entity.type
_entity.pdbx_description
1 polymer ?
#
loop_
_entity_poly.entity_id
_entity_poly.type
_entity_poly.pdbx_seq_one_letter_code
_entity_poly.pdbx_strand_id
1 'polypeptide(L)'
;MILQFDRLPNFRLPDYPDVPLILDGHPLSIYQKDIFSKEQDAIKKTASVPHGIATILYRWHPNTLAAFLDVDAWFSFTWTATLPLAQPGAEAKKLEIGRVGSQVTFGTLDASGENWEIMLTYNVSSTTDDTFTRGQWVPNTKESMLGERDVKIPELIERLGSDWVAKAMRSKSWEAGKGVKHTFHVEYAPMDIFGDGIATSPHLLYASLDLGKCTTCGTSAEVKALNRCGRCGTAAYSSAECQKEDWRVHKWVCMMSAEDRGMAIKISEKGGLYKWDTERTMAVRGKEVESENPFFETVQSKRIREE
;
A
#
# COMPACT_ATOMS: atom_id res chain seq x y z
N MET A 1 -19.88 11.70 18.27
CA MET A 1 -19.92 10.70 17.18
C MET A 1 -18.55 10.02 17.05
N ILE A 2 -18.40 8.72 17.30
CA ILE A 2 -17.14 7.94 17.22
C ILE A 2 -16.67 7.82 15.76
N LEU A 3 -15.36 7.89 15.48
CA LEU A 3 -14.85 7.55 14.14
C LEU A 3 -15.23 6.11 13.87
N GLN A 4 -15.97 5.85 12.81
CA GLN A 4 -16.43 4.50 12.49
C GLN A 4 -15.36 3.76 11.69
N PHE A 5 -15.26 2.47 11.89
CA PHE A 5 -14.28 1.65 11.19
C PHE A 5 -14.97 0.39 10.67
N ASP A 6 -14.70 0.06 9.41
CA ASP A 6 -15.04 -1.22 8.83
C ASP A 6 -13.90 -2.18 9.18
N ARG A 7 -14.19 -3.19 10.01
CA ARG A 7 -13.24 -4.27 10.30
C ARG A 7 -13.04 -5.12 9.05
N LEU A 8 -11.82 -5.61 8.87
CA LEU A 8 -11.44 -6.52 7.78
C LEU A 8 -11.09 -7.91 8.33
N PRO A 9 -12.01 -8.60 9.03
CA PRO A 9 -11.69 -9.84 9.76
C PRO A 9 -11.28 -11.00 8.85
N ASN A 10 -11.56 -10.93 7.54
CA ASN A 10 -11.25 -11.95 6.55
C ASN A 10 -10.09 -11.54 5.63
N PHE A 11 -9.47 -10.37 5.84
CA PHE A 11 -8.33 -9.94 5.05
C PHE A 11 -7.08 -10.69 5.54
N ARG A 12 -6.36 -11.33 4.62
CA ARG A 12 -5.24 -12.23 4.91
C ARG A 12 -4.08 -11.97 3.98
N LEU A 13 -2.88 -12.24 4.48
CA LEU A 13 -1.70 -12.31 3.63
C LEU A 13 -1.66 -13.68 2.93
N PRO A 14 -1.16 -13.76 1.69
CA PRO A 14 -0.96 -15.03 1.00
C PRO A 14 -0.08 -15.98 1.81
N ASP A 15 -0.43 -17.27 1.76
CA ASP A 15 0.14 -18.36 2.57
C ASP A 15 -0.10 -18.27 4.09
N TYR A 16 -0.91 -17.30 4.54
CA TYR A 16 -1.35 -17.16 5.94
C TYR A 16 -2.89 -17.04 6.02
N PRO A 17 -3.67 -18.05 5.58
CA PRO A 17 -5.13 -17.95 5.45
C PRO A 17 -5.87 -17.81 6.79
N ASP A 18 -5.29 -18.31 7.88
CA ASP A 18 -5.93 -18.35 9.19
C ASP A 18 -5.39 -17.30 10.15
N VAL A 19 -4.42 -16.49 9.73
CA VAL A 19 -3.71 -15.55 10.62
C VAL A 19 -4.40 -14.18 10.59
N PRO A 20 -4.95 -13.70 11.72
CA PRO A 20 -5.50 -12.35 11.81
C PRO A 20 -4.39 -11.30 11.71
N LEU A 21 -4.72 -10.18 11.08
CA LEU A 21 -3.84 -9.03 10.97
C LEU A 21 -4.26 -7.93 11.93
N ILE A 22 -3.27 -7.21 12.44
CA ILE A 22 -3.43 -6.04 13.29
C ILE A 22 -2.93 -4.78 12.60
N LEU A 23 -3.46 -3.65 13.04
CA LEU A 23 -3.07 -2.31 12.66
C LEU A 23 -3.06 -1.46 13.93
N ASP A 24 -1.90 -0.93 14.30
CA ASP A 24 -1.72 -0.12 15.50
C ASP A 24 -2.16 -0.85 16.79
N GLY A 25 -1.74 -2.12 16.92
CA GLY A 25 -2.08 -2.96 18.08
C GLY A 25 -3.54 -3.44 18.14
N HIS A 26 -4.36 -3.14 17.13
CA HIS A 26 -5.78 -3.48 17.09
C HIS A 26 -6.15 -4.31 15.86
N PRO A 27 -7.26 -5.08 15.87
CA PRO A 27 -7.70 -5.82 14.69
C PRO A 27 -7.81 -4.93 13.44
N LEU A 28 -7.28 -5.40 12.32
CA LEU A 28 -7.21 -4.64 11.07
C LEU A 28 -8.56 -4.04 10.69
N SER A 29 -8.57 -2.72 10.51
CA SER A 29 -9.75 -1.98 10.10
C SER A 29 -9.39 -0.74 9.28
N ILE A 30 -10.37 -0.24 8.53
CA ILE A 30 -10.26 0.95 7.69
C ILE A 30 -11.40 1.91 8.02
N TYR A 31 -11.28 3.17 7.64
CA TYR A 31 -12.40 4.10 7.78
C TYR A 31 -13.60 3.62 6.96
N GLN A 32 -14.78 3.65 7.60
CA GLN A 32 -16.04 3.45 6.90
C GLN A 32 -16.23 4.51 5.81
N LYS A 33 -16.99 4.16 4.78
CA LYS A 33 -17.34 5.10 3.71
C LYS A 33 -18.04 6.34 4.29
N ASP A 34 -17.71 7.51 3.74
CA ASP A 34 -18.41 8.79 3.97
C ASP A 34 -18.30 9.43 5.38
N ILE A 35 -17.42 8.93 6.25
CA ILE A 35 -17.12 9.53 7.59
C ILE A 35 -16.62 10.97 7.51
N PHE A 36 -16.04 11.35 6.37
CA PHE A 36 -15.51 12.69 6.13
C PHE A 36 -16.44 13.52 5.23
N SER A 37 -17.75 13.22 5.22
CA SER A 37 -18.75 14.00 4.49
C SER A 37 -18.98 15.36 5.16
N LYS A 38 -19.31 16.39 4.35
CA LYS A 38 -19.50 17.78 4.81
C LYS A 38 -20.60 17.94 5.87
N GLU A 39 -21.52 16.98 5.99
CA GLU A 39 -22.64 17.00 6.92
C GLU A 39 -22.26 16.58 8.35
N GLN A 40 -21.05 16.03 8.56
CA GLN A 40 -20.60 15.47 9.84
C GLN A 40 -19.67 16.41 10.65
N ASP A 41 -19.50 17.68 10.23
CA ASP A 41 -18.48 18.62 10.72
C ASP A 41 -18.72 19.25 12.11
N ALA A 42 -19.59 18.70 12.95
CA ALA A 42 -19.87 19.27 14.28
C ALA A 42 -18.88 18.88 15.39
N ILE A 43 -17.98 17.92 15.18
CA ILE A 43 -17.04 17.45 16.22
C ILE A 43 -15.65 17.20 15.63
N LYS A 44 -14.66 18.01 16.04
CA LYS A 44 -13.24 17.79 15.74
C LYS A 44 -12.78 16.46 16.37
N LYS A 45 -12.69 15.41 15.56
CA LYS A 45 -12.05 14.15 15.96
C LYS A 45 -10.71 14.01 15.27
N THR A 46 -9.70 13.68 16.06
CA THR A 46 -8.35 13.38 15.58
C THR A 46 -8.42 12.11 14.74
N ALA A 47 -8.08 12.22 13.45
CA ALA A 47 -8.01 11.05 12.58
C ALA A 47 -6.83 10.17 13.00
N SER A 48 -7.06 8.87 13.18
CA SER A 48 -6.00 7.88 13.30
C SER A 48 -5.22 7.77 11.98
N VAL A 49 -3.90 7.94 12.07
CA VAL A 49 -2.95 7.83 10.94
C VAL A 49 -2.93 6.42 10.35
N PRO A 50 -2.69 5.35 11.13
CA PRO A 50 -2.66 3.98 10.62
C PRO A 50 -3.91 3.63 9.80
N HIS A 51 -5.10 3.94 10.32
CA HIS A 51 -6.37 3.66 9.66
C HIS A 51 -6.54 4.48 8.37
N GLY A 52 -6.05 5.73 8.36
CA GLY A 52 -6.04 6.57 7.15
C GLY A 52 -5.19 5.97 6.03
N ILE A 53 -3.97 5.58 6.37
CA ILE A 53 -3.04 4.92 5.43
C ILE A 53 -3.65 3.62 4.92
N ALA A 54 -4.11 2.74 5.81
CA ALA A 54 -4.75 1.48 5.43
C ALA A 54 -5.97 1.70 4.52
N THR A 55 -6.77 2.74 4.78
CA THR A 55 -7.93 3.10 3.95
C THR A 55 -7.51 3.50 2.53
N ILE A 56 -6.49 4.36 2.38
CA ILE A 56 -6.00 4.79 1.05
C ILE A 56 -5.53 3.58 0.26
N LEU A 57 -4.65 2.78 0.85
CA LEU A 57 -4.04 1.64 0.16
C LEU A 57 -5.09 0.59 -0.22
N TYR A 58 -5.97 0.21 0.72
CA TYR A 58 -7.02 -0.78 0.47
C TYR A 58 -7.99 -0.33 -0.62
N ARG A 59 -8.42 0.93 -0.57
CA ARG A 59 -9.38 1.47 -1.56
C ARG A 59 -8.77 1.74 -2.91
N TRP A 60 -7.45 1.93 -2.99
CA TRP A 60 -6.75 1.91 -4.27
C TRP A 60 -6.70 0.48 -4.82
N HIS A 61 -6.17 -0.47 -4.04
CA HIS A 61 -6.25 -1.90 -4.33
C HIS A 61 -5.97 -2.75 -3.08
N PRO A 62 -6.75 -3.82 -2.78
CA PRO A 62 -6.51 -4.70 -1.63
C PRO A 62 -5.08 -5.26 -1.54
N ASN A 63 -4.49 -5.70 -2.65
CA ASN A 63 -3.11 -6.20 -2.66
C ASN A 63 -2.06 -5.13 -2.30
N THR A 64 -2.37 -3.84 -2.46
CA THR A 64 -1.48 -2.76 -2.02
C THR A 64 -1.44 -2.69 -0.50
N LEU A 65 -2.59 -2.83 0.17
CA LEU A 65 -2.61 -2.95 1.64
C LEU A 65 -1.91 -4.24 2.08
N ALA A 66 -2.11 -5.37 1.38
CA ALA A 66 -1.41 -6.60 1.70
C ALA A 66 0.11 -6.41 1.60
N ALA A 67 0.62 -5.79 0.54
CA ALA A 67 2.05 -5.51 0.39
C ALA A 67 2.62 -4.58 1.45
N PHE A 68 1.84 -3.59 1.87
CA PHE A 68 2.20 -2.74 2.99
C PHE A 68 2.35 -3.53 4.30
N LEU A 69 1.44 -4.49 4.55
CA LEU A 69 1.42 -5.32 5.77
C LEU A 69 2.32 -6.56 5.70
N ASP A 70 2.92 -6.88 4.54
CA ASP A 70 3.70 -8.11 4.32
C ASP A 70 5.20 -7.84 4.34
N VAL A 71 5.75 -7.60 5.53
CA VAL A 71 7.18 -7.30 5.73
C VAL A 71 8.07 -8.50 5.40
N ASP A 72 7.54 -9.73 5.45
CA ASP A 72 8.29 -10.93 5.07
C ASP A 72 8.51 -11.03 3.56
N ALA A 73 7.55 -10.55 2.76
CA ALA A 73 7.65 -10.55 1.30
C ALA A 73 8.38 -9.32 0.76
N TRP A 74 8.18 -8.16 1.40
CA TRP A 74 8.64 -6.88 0.88
C TRP A 74 9.54 -6.20 1.91
N PHE A 75 10.81 -6.00 1.56
CA PHE A 75 11.71 -5.14 2.32
C PHE A 75 11.18 -3.70 2.32
N SER A 76 10.90 -3.15 1.14
CA SER A 76 10.31 -1.83 0.97
C SER A 76 9.07 -1.85 0.07
N PHE A 77 8.25 -0.83 0.23
CA PHE A 77 7.12 -0.55 -0.63
C PHE A 77 6.95 0.96 -0.72
N THR A 78 6.60 1.46 -1.90
CA THR A 78 6.30 2.88 -2.11
C THR A 78 5.07 3.02 -3.00
N TRP A 79 4.09 3.77 -2.51
CA TRP A 79 2.93 4.22 -3.28
C TRP A 79 2.93 5.73 -3.36
N THR A 80 2.76 6.26 -4.57
CA THR A 80 2.72 7.70 -4.79
C THR A 80 1.51 8.07 -5.64
N ALA A 81 0.86 9.19 -5.33
CA ALA A 81 -0.19 9.80 -6.14
C ALA A 81 0.18 11.24 -6.49
N THR A 82 0.51 11.48 -7.76
CA THR A 82 0.67 12.84 -8.30
C THR A 82 -0.71 13.46 -8.51
N LEU A 83 -0.94 14.60 -7.85
CA LEU A 83 -2.20 15.32 -7.86
C LEU A 83 -2.28 16.28 -9.06
N PRO A 84 -3.48 16.52 -9.62
CA PRO A 84 -3.66 17.56 -10.61
C PRO A 84 -3.37 18.94 -10.01
N LEU A 85 -3.00 19.89 -10.87
CA LEU A 85 -2.82 21.28 -10.45
C LEU A 85 -4.11 21.80 -9.81
N ALA A 86 -4.01 22.33 -8.60
CA ALA A 86 -5.16 22.89 -7.90
C ALA A 86 -5.75 24.09 -8.66
N GLN A 87 -4.89 24.88 -9.30
CA GLN A 87 -5.23 26.08 -10.08
C GLN A 87 -4.19 26.25 -11.20
N PRO A 88 -4.51 26.95 -12.31
CA PRO A 88 -3.51 27.33 -13.31
C PRO A 88 -2.35 28.10 -12.66
N GLY A 89 -1.12 27.64 -12.84
CA GLY A 89 0.09 28.23 -12.24
C GLY A 89 0.44 27.73 -10.83
N ALA A 90 -0.38 26.87 -10.21
CA ALA A 90 0.01 26.16 -8.99
C ALA A 90 1.03 25.07 -9.30
N GLU A 91 1.89 24.74 -8.34
CA GLU A 91 2.80 23.60 -8.44
C GLU A 91 2.03 22.29 -8.22
N ALA A 92 2.41 21.25 -8.98
CA ALA A 92 1.89 19.91 -8.74
C ALA A 92 2.39 19.41 -7.38
N LYS A 93 1.61 18.56 -6.73
CA LYS A 93 2.00 17.92 -5.47
C LYS A 93 1.90 16.43 -5.61
N LYS A 94 2.72 15.69 -4.86
CA LYS A 94 2.62 14.24 -4.76
C LYS A 94 2.29 13.85 -3.34
N LEU A 95 1.36 12.93 -3.16
CA LEU A 95 1.17 12.22 -1.91
C LEU A 95 2.02 10.96 -1.95
N GLU A 96 2.71 10.65 -0.88
CA GLU A 96 3.51 9.43 -0.79
C GLU A 96 3.21 8.67 0.49
N ILE A 97 3.19 7.35 0.36
CA ILE A 97 3.11 6.39 1.45
C ILE A 97 4.18 5.32 1.17
N GLY A 98 5.20 5.29 2.00
CA GLY A 98 6.29 4.33 1.94
C GLY A 98 6.40 3.51 3.22
N ARG A 99 7.01 2.34 3.10
CA ARG A 99 7.44 1.51 4.23
C ARG A 99 8.79 0.88 3.91
N VAL A 100 9.72 0.93 4.85
CA VAL A 100 10.98 0.19 4.83
C VAL A 100 11.08 -0.62 6.12
N GLY A 101 11.08 -1.94 6.02
CA GLY A 101 10.95 -2.83 7.19
C GLY A 101 9.74 -2.46 8.05
N SER A 102 9.98 -2.18 9.34
CA SER A 102 8.93 -1.75 10.28
C SER A 102 8.82 -0.23 10.42
N GLN A 103 9.41 0.55 9.51
CA GLN A 103 9.29 2.00 9.48
C GLN A 103 8.34 2.44 8.37
N VAL A 104 7.37 3.28 8.70
CA VAL A 104 6.39 3.85 7.77
C VAL A 104 6.66 5.33 7.61
N THR A 105 6.79 5.80 6.38
CA THR A 105 6.99 7.21 6.04
C THR A 105 5.89 7.65 5.11
N PHE A 106 5.26 8.79 5.35
CA PHE A 106 4.22 9.32 4.47
C PHE A 106 4.19 10.84 4.51
N GLY A 107 3.56 11.43 3.49
CA GLY A 107 3.37 12.87 3.48
C GLY A 107 3.10 13.46 2.12
N THR A 108 3.56 14.70 1.93
CA THR A 108 3.39 15.46 0.68
C THR A 108 4.75 15.92 0.19
N LEU A 109 5.04 15.62 -1.07
CA LEU A 109 6.19 16.12 -1.82
C LEU A 109 5.74 17.22 -2.79
N ASP A 110 6.72 18.00 -3.21
CA ASP A 110 6.61 18.95 -4.32
C ASP A 110 6.36 18.24 -5.68
N ALA A 111 6.37 19.03 -6.76
CA ALA A 111 6.17 18.52 -8.12
C ALA A 111 7.30 17.60 -8.58
N SER A 112 8.54 17.86 -8.15
CA SER A 112 9.71 17.07 -8.52
C SER A 112 9.66 15.69 -7.87
N GLY A 113 9.11 15.60 -6.66
CA GLY A 113 9.20 14.41 -5.81
C GLY A 113 10.51 14.33 -5.03
N GLU A 114 11.33 15.37 -5.07
CA GLU A 114 12.64 15.41 -4.40
C GLU A 114 12.54 16.10 -3.04
N ASN A 115 11.60 17.04 -2.87
CA ASN A 115 11.48 17.84 -1.65
C ASN A 115 10.19 17.55 -0.90
N TRP A 116 10.31 17.24 0.39
CA TRP A 116 9.18 17.04 1.29
C TRP A 116 8.62 18.38 1.78
N GLU A 117 7.34 18.64 1.53
CA GLU A 117 6.62 19.70 2.23
C GLU A 117 6.30 19.25 3.67
N ILE A 118 5.98 17.98 3.83
CA ILE A 118 5.73 17.32 5.10
C ILE A 118 6.09 15.85 4.95
N MET A 119 6.93 15.34 5.83
CA MET A 119 7.33 13.94 5.92
C MET A 119 7.14 13.49 7.36
N LEU A 120 6.26 12.51 7.58
CA LEU A 120 6.00 11.99 8.92
C LEU A 120 6.34 10.52 8.94
N THR A 121 7.09 10.13 9.96
CA THR A 121 7.62 8.78 10.07
C THR A 121 7.16 8.15 11.38
N TYR A 122 6.78 6.88 11.31
CA TYR A 122 6.40 6.05 12.46
C TYR A 122 7.21 4.76 12.43
N ASN A 123 7.63 4.29 13.60
CA ASN A 123 8.15 2.93 13.76
C ASN A 123 7.01 2.05 14.25
N VAL A 124 6.89 0.85 13.70
CA VAL A 124 5.93 -0.16 14.14
C VAL A 124 6.65 -1.08 15.13
N SER A 125 6.13 -1.19 16.36
CA SER A 125 6.74 -2.03 17.38
C SER A 125 6.67 -3.51 16.96
N SER A 126 7.82 -4.19 16.97
CA SER A 126 7.90 -5.62 16.67
C SER A 126 7.60 -6.51 17.88
N THR A 127 7.62 -5.96 19.09
CA THR A 127 7.41 -6.74 20.32
C THR A 127 6.46 -6.02 21.26
N THR A 128 5.92 -6.77 22.21
CA THR A 128 5.19 -6.19 23.34
C THR A 128 6.16 -6.11 24.52
N ASP A 129 6.41 -4.90 25.01
CA ASP A 129 7.21 -4.62 26.21
C ASP A 129 6.43 -3.70 27.17
N ASP A 130 7.10 -3.20 28.21
CA ASP A 130 6.47 -2.30 29.20
C ASP A 130 6.02 -0.95 28.60
N THR A 131 6.48 -0.61 27.40
CA THR A 131 6.27 0.69 26.76
C THR A 131 5.31 0.61 25.58
N PHE A 132 5.43 -0.44 24.76
CA PHE A 132 4.70 -0.56 23.50
C PHE A 132 4.10 -1.94 23.31
N THR A 133 2.99 -1.99 22.59
CA THR A 133 2.37 -3.24 22.14
C THR A 133 2.84 -3.60 20.74
N ARG A 134 2.96 -4.90 20.43
CA ARG A 134 3.28 -5.35 19.07
C ARG A 134 2.30 -4.74 18.05
N GLY A 135 2.84 -4.26 16.94
CA GLY A 135 2.08 -3.65 15.85
C GLY A 135 1.67 -2.19 16.12
N GLN A 136 1.96 -1.63 17.30
CA GLN A 136 1.70 -0.23 17.62
C GLN A 136 2.58 0.70 16.80
N TRP A 137 2.00 1.78 16.26
CA TRP A 137 2.73 2.82 15.53
C TRP A 137 3.21 3.87 16.51
N VAL A 138 4.52 4.14 16.49
CA VAL A 138 5.19 5.07 17.39
C VAL A 138 5.82 6.20 16.57
N PRO A 139 5.46 7.47 16.82
CA PRO A 139 6.06 8.61 16.12
C PRO A 139 7.60 8.59 16.16
N ASN A 140 8.23 8.75 14.99
CA ASN A 140 9.67 8.79 14.85
C ASN A 140 10.16 10.24 14.73
N THR A 141 10.70 10.77 15.83
CA THR A 141 11.22 12.13 15.95
C THR A 141 12.59 12.33 15.29
N LYS A 142 13.26 11.25 14.86
CA LYS A 142 14.57 11.36 14.19
C LYS A 142 14.40 11.68 12.71
N GLU A 143 13.37 11.12 12.09
CA GLU A 143 13.15 11.16 10.64
C GLU A 143 12.05 12.14 10.21
N SER A 144 11.11 12.51 11.09
CA SER A 144 9.98 13.37 10.67
C SER A 144 10.43 14.82 10.38
N MET A 145 9.89 15.42 9.32
CA MET A 145 10.22 16.77 8.85
C MET A 145 8.99 17.58 8.39
N LEU A 146 9.06 18.90 8.51
CA LEU A 146 8.13 19.86 7.93
C LEU A 146 8.93 20.89 7.12
N GLY A 147 8.87 20.77 5.79
CA GLY A 147 9.86 21.38 4.91
C GLY A 147 11.27 20.88 5.26
N GLU A 148 12.21 21.80 5.40
CA GLU A 148 13.61 21.53 5.78
C GLU A 148 13.83 21.37 7.30
N ARG A 149 12.77 21.41 8.12
CA ARG A 149 12.90 21.40 9.58
C ARG A 149 12.46 20.08 10.17
N ASP A 150 13.33 19.48 10.98
CA ASP A 150 13.00 18.30 11.77
C ASP A 150 11.86 18.56 12.78
N VAL A 151 10.94 17.60 12.89
CA VAL A 151 9.87 17.58 13.89
C VAL A 151 10.27 16.64 15.03
N LYS A 152 10.82 17.22 16.10
CA LYS A 152 11.36 16.46 17.25
C LYS A 152 10.34 16.12 18.35
N ILE A 153 9.08 16.54 18.21
CA ILE A 153 8.03 16.40 19.23
C ILE A 153 7.01 15.33 18.79
N PRO A 154 6.88 14.18 19.48
CA PRO A 154 5.95 13.10 19.11
C PRO A 154 4.50 13.57 18.94
N GLU A 155 4.00 14.39 19.87
CA GLU A 155 2.61 14.88 19.85
C GLU A 155 2.34 15.82 18.67
N LEU A 156 3.38 16.46 18.14
CA LEU A 156 3.29 17.28 16.94
C LEU A 156 3.24 16.39 15.69
N ILE A 157 4.03 15.31 15.63
CA ILE A 157 3.98 14.32 14.54
C ILE A 157 2.58 13.69 14.45
N GLU A 158 2.00 13.30 15.58
CA GLU A 158 0.63 12.78 15.67
C GLU A 158 -0.37 13.78 15.09
N ARG A 159 -0.35 15.02 15.59
CA ARG A 159 -1.28 16.07 15.13
C ARG A 159 -1.15 16.34 13.64
N LEU A 160 0.07 16.51 13.15
CA LEU A 160 0.35 16.75 11.74
C LEU A 160 -0.12 15.57 10.88
N GLY A 161 0.08 14.34 11.35
CA GLY A 161 -0.34 13.12 10.66
C GLY A 161 -1.85 13.00 10.60
N SER A 162 -2.54 13.23 11.72
CA SER A 162 -3.99 13.28 11.77
C SER A 162 -4.57 14.35 10.85
N ASP A 163 -3.97 15.54 10.81
CA ASP A 163 -4.39 16.61 9.92
C ASP A 163 -4.18 16.25 8.45
N TRP A 164 -3.04 15.63 8.12
CA TRP A 164 -2.74 15.15 6.78
C TRP A 164 -3.75 14.09 6.33
N VAL A 165 -4.00 13.06 7.17
CA VAL A 165 -4.98 12.01 6.88
C VAL A 165 -6.38 12.60 6.73
N ALA A 166 -6.81 13.46 7.65
CA ALA A 166 -8.12 14.06 7.60
C ALA A 166 -8.30 14.92 6.33
N LYS A 167 -7.26 15.65 5.91
CA LYS A 167 -7.26 16.40 4.65
C LYS A 167 -7.36 15.45 3.45
N ALA A 168 -6.53 14.41 3.39
CA ALA A 168 -6.53 13.43 2.30
C ALA A 168 -7.88 12.68 2.19
N MET A 169 -8.48 12.31 3.31
CA MET A 169 -9.79 11.63 3.35
C MET A 169 -10.93 12.55 2.92
N ARG A 170 -10.91 13.83 3.33
CA ARG A 170 -11.91 14.83 2.91
C ARG A 170 -11.82 15.18 1.44
N SER A 171 -10.61 15.44 0.94
CA SER A 171 -10.41 15.84 -0.46
C SER A 171 -10.63 14.69 -1.43
N LYS A 172 -10.40 13.44 -0.97
CA LYS A 172 -10.31 12.25 -1.83
C LYS A 172 -9.36 12.45 -3.01
N SER A 173 -8.38 13.35 -2.88
CA SER A 173 -7.50 13.74 -4.00
C SER A 173 -6.59 12.59 -4.46
N TRP A 174 -6.43 11.58 -3.63
CA TRP A 174 -5.72 10.33 -3.93
C TRP A 174 -6.55 9.33 -4.75
N GLU A 175 -7.88 9.48 -4.84
CA GLU A 175 -8.71 8.59 -5.66
C GLU A 175 -8.34 8.75 -7.14
N ALA A 176 -8.40 7.65 -7.88
CA ALA A 176 -8.13 7.73 -9.31
C ALA A 176 -9.18 8.59 -10.02
N GLY A 177 -8.69 9.61 -10.72
CA GLY A 177 -9.51 10.58 -11.41
C GLY A 177 -8.75 11.28 -12.52
N LYS A 178 -9.39 12.28 -13.13
CA LYS A 178 -8.77 13.09 -14.17
C LYS A 178 -7.55 13.83 -13.59
N GLY A 179 -6.39 13.66 -14.23
CA GLY A 179 -5.15 14.31 -13.82
C GLY A 179 -4.41 13.66 -12.65
N VAL A 180 -4.98 12.66 -11.98
CA VAL A 180 -4.26 11.88 -10.96
C VAL A 180 -3.43 10.78 -11.64
N LYS A 181 -2.17 10.64 -11.23
CA LYS A 181 -1.27 9.58 -11.66
C LYS A 181 -0.73 8.84 -10.44
N HIS A 182 -0.93 7.53 -10.40
CA HIS A 182 -0.38 6.64 -9.38
C HIS A 182 0.90 5.99 -9.88
N THR A 183 1.83 5.75 -8.96
CA THR A 183 2.99 4.88 -9.13
C THR A 183 3.08 3.96 -7.93
N PHE A 184 3.62 2.77 -8.14
CA PHE A 184 3.72 1.75 -7.11
C PHE A 184 4.96 0.90 -7.36
N HIS A 185 5.77 0.79 -6.32
CA HIS A 185 7.04 0.07 -6.34
C HIS A 185 7.18 -0.80 -5.10
N VAL A 186 7.89 -1.90 -5.25
CA VAL A 186 8.23 -2.82 -4.16
C VAL A 186 9.66 -3.31 -4.30
N GLU A 187 10.28 -3.63 -3.17
CA GLU A 187 11.57 -4.32 -3.11
C GLU A 187 11.46 -5.51 -2.17
N TYR A 188 12.03 -6.65 -2.55
CA TYR A 188 12.04 -7.89 -1.75
C TYR A 188 13.31 -8.02 -0.87
N ALA A 189 14.30 -7.18 -1.13
CA ALA A 189 15.54 -7.05 -0.38
C ALA A 189 16.05 -5.61 -0.58
N PRO A 190 17.01 -5.11 0.23
CA PRO A 190 17.72 -3.88 -0.10
C PRO A 190 18.32 -4.01 -1.50
N MET A 191 17.68 -3.38 -2.48
CA MET A 191 18.10 -3.39 -3.88
C MET A 191 18.88 -2.10 -4.15
N ASP A 192 19.43 -1.97 -5.37
CA ASP A 192 20.35 -0.91 -5.80
C ASP A 192 20.04 0.47 -5.18
N ILE A 193 21.09 1.12 -4.65
CA ILE A 193 21.03 2.37 -3.85
C ILE A 193 20.46 3.55 -4.67
N PHE A 194 20.31 3.38 -5.98
CA PHE A 194 19.93 4.41 -6.94
C PHE A 194 18.60 4.12 -7.67
N GLY A 195 17.88 3.06 -7.32
CA GLY A 195 16.62 2.67 -7.99
C GLY A 195 15.39 2.77 -7.09
N ASP A 196 14.24 3.15 -7.66
CA ASP A 196 12.94 3.25 -6.97
C ASP A 196 12.28 1.88 -6.68
N GLY A 197 13.03 0.77 -6.72
CA GLY A 197 12.51 -0.59 -6.64
C GLY A 197 11.82 -1.09 -7.92
N ILE A 198 11.08 -2.20 -7.83
CA ILE A 198 10.38 -2.80 -8.98
C ILE A 198 9.04 -2.10 -9.19
N ALA A 199 8.92 -1.31 -10.25
CA ALA A 199 7.65 -0.76 -10.70
C ALA A 199 6.70 -1.89 -11.10
N THR A 200 5.52 -1.98 -10.46
CA THR A 200 4.63 -3.12 -10.70
C THR A 200 3.15 -2.80 -10.53
N SER A 201 2.31 -3.75 -10.94
CA SER A 201 0.88 -3.78 -10.64
C SER A 201 0.64 -4.51 -9.32
N PRO A 202 -0.23 -4.00 -8.42
CA PRO A 202 -0.75 -4.75 -7.28
C PRO A 202 -1.33 -6.13 -7.67
N HIS A 203 -1.83 -6.29 -8.89
CA HIS A 203 -2.34 -7.58 -9.41
C HIS A 203 -1.25 -8.65 -9.54
N LEU A 204 0.01 -8.26 -9.75
CA LEU A 204 1.13 -9.18 -10.00
C LEU A 204 1.90 -9.54 -8.73
N LEU A 205 1.54 -8.96 -7.57
CA LEU A 205 2.28 -9.16 -6.33
C LEU A 205 2.16 -10.58 -5.81
N TYR A 206 0.96 -11.16 -5.87
CA TYR A 206 0.61 -12.42 -5.23
C TYR A 206 -0.06 -13.43 -6.16
N ALA A 207 -0.15 -13.10 -7.44
CA ALA A 207 -0.65 -13.97 -8.48
C ALA A 207 0.13 -13.68 -9.77
N SER A 208 0.26 -14.71 -10.60
CA SER A 208 0.77 -14.55 -11.96
C SER A 208 -0.29 -13.90 -12.86
N LEU A 209 0.13 -13.30 -13.96
CA LEU A 209 -0.78 -12.82 -14.99
C LEU A 209 -1.62 -13.99 -15.54
N ASP A 210 -2.95 -13.89 -15.42
CA ASP A 210 -3.90 -14.88 -15.95
C ASP A 210 -4.90 -14.18 -16.88
N LEU A 211 -4.64 -14.26 -18.19
CA LEU A 211 -5.55 -13.71 -19.21
C LEU A 211 -6.80 -14.57 -19.45
N GLY A 212 -6.88 -15.74 -18.80
CA GLY A 212 -8.07 -16.58 -18.75
C GLY A 212 -9.08 -16.13 -17.69
N LYS A 213 -8.77 -15.11 -16.88
CA LYS A 213 -9.67 -14.55 -15.86
C LYS A 213 -9.81 -13.04 -16.00
N CYS A 214 -10.96 -12.53 -15.60
CA CYS A 214 -11.16 -11.09 -15.47
C CYS A 214 -10.26 -10.54 -14.36
N THR A 215 -9.45 -9.55 -14.69
CA THR A 215 -8.51 -8.89 -13.77
C THR A 215 -9.22 -8.24 -12.59
N THR A 216 -10.46 -7.77 -12.80
CA THR A 216 -11.24 -7.05 -11.78
C THR A 216 -12.04 -7.98 -10.87
N CYS A 217 -12.75 -8.97 -11.45
CA CYS A 217 -13.72 -9.78 -10.71
C CYS A 217 -13.39 -11.28 -10.67
N GLY A 218 -12.32 -11.72 -11.33
CA GLY A 218 -11.89 -13.12 -11.34
C GLY A 218 -12.70 -14.06 -12.23
N THR A 219 -13.79 -13.61 -12.88
CA THR A 219 -14.61 -14.44 -13.78
C THR A 219 -13.76 -15.10 -14.87
N SER A 220 -13.85 -16.43 -14.97
CA SER A 220 -13.14 -17.22 -15.97
C SER A 220 -13.70 -17.01 -17.38
N ALA A 221 -12.82 -17.12 -18.38
CA ALA A 221 -13.15 -17.12 -19.80
C ALA A 221 -14.14 -18.25 -20.19
N GLU A 222 -14.18 -19.34 -19.41
CA GLU A 222 -15.16 -20.42 -19.57
C GLU A 222 -16.59 -19.97 -19.26
N VAL A 223 -16.75 -19.03 -18.34
CA VAL A 223 -18.06 -18.49 -17.92
C VAL A 223 -18.49 -17.34 -18.85
N LYS A 224 -17.55 -16.49 -19.23
CA LYS A 224 -17.83 -15.32 -20.09
C LYS A 224 -16.61 -14.95 -20.91
N ALA A 225 -16.81 -14.69 -22.20
CA ALA A 225 -15.75 -14.20 -23.08
C ALA A 225 -15.10 -12.92 -22.53
N LEU A 226 -13.76 -12.90 -22.51
CA LEU A 226 -12.98 -11.80 -21.98
C LEU A 226 -12.36 -10.96 -23.09
N ASN A 227 -12.35 -9.64 -22.91
CA ASN A 227 -11.67 -8.71 -23.79
C ASN A 227 -10.34 -8.29 -23.18
N ARG A 228 -9.28 -8.38 -23.97
CA ARG A 228 -7.96 -7.89 -23.54
C ARG A 228 -7.91 -6.37 -23.64
N CYS A 229 -7.09 -5.75 -22.78
CA CYS A 229 -6.77 -4.33 -22.88
C CYS A 229 -6.19 -4.03 -24.28
N GLY A 230 -6.88 -3.22 -25.08
CA GLY A 230 -6.46 -2.92 -26.45
C GLY A 230 -5.13 -2.17 -26.59
N ARG A 231 -4.63 -1.55 -25.50
CA ARG A 231 -3.36 -0.82 -25.50
C ARG A 231 -2.16 -1.70 -25.15
N CYS A 232 -2.20 -2.39 -24.01
CA CYS A 232 -1.05 -3.14 -23.51
C CYS A 232 -1.18 -4.66 -23.67
N GLY A 233 -2.40 -5.19 -23.81
CA GLY A 233 -2.66 -6.63 -23.89
C GLY A 233 -2.43 -7.44 -22.61
N THR A 234 -2.02 -6.81 -21.50
CA THR A 234 -1.60 -7.49 -20.25
C THR A 234 -2.67 -7.49 -19.15
N ALA A 235 -3.94 -7.37 -19.54
CA ALA A 235 -5.09 -7.50 -18.66
C ALA A 235 -6.29 -7.97 -19.49
N ALA A 236 -7.15 -8.77 -18.89
CA ALA A 236 -8.38 -9.26 -19.50
C ALA A 236 -9.59 -8.87 -18.63
N TYR A 237 -10.71 -8.53 -19.28
CA TYR A 237 -11.91 -8.04 -18.62
C TYR A 237 -13.17 -8.68 -19.18
N SER A 238 -14.10 -9.03 -18.30
CA SER A 238 -15.41 -9.57 -18.68
C SER A 238 -16.39 -8.49 -19.19
N SER A 239 -16.09 -7.21 -18.96
CA SER A 239 -16.90 -6.08 -19.44
C SER A 239 -16.13 -4.76 -19.40
N ALA A 240 -16.68 -3.73 -20.06
CA ALA A 240 -16.12 -2.38 -20.02
C ALA A 240 -16.18 -1.76 -18.61
N GLU A 241 -17.18 -2.14 -17.81
CA GLU A 241 -17.30 -1.73 -16.41
C GLU A 241 -16.13 -2.27 -15.57
N CYS A 242 -15.78 -3.55 -15.73
CA CYS A 242 -14.62 -4.14 -15.07
C CYS A 242 -13.32 -3.41 -15.45
N GLN A 243 -13.13 -3.11 -16.73
CA GLN A 243 -11.97 -2.35 -17.21
C GLN A 243 -11.93 -0.93 -16.60
N LYS A 244 -13.08 -0.25 -16.53
CA LYS A 244 -13.20 1.10 -15.97
C LYS A 244 -12.90 1.10 -14.47
N GLU A 245 -13.36 0.10 -13.74
CA GLU A 245 -13.10 -0.06 -12.31
C GLU A 245 -11.62 -0.32 -12.04
N ASP A 246 -10.98 -1.18 -12.84
CA ASP A 246 -9.56 -1.50 -12.69
C ASP A 246 -8.63 -0.37 -13.16
N TRP A 247 -9.14 0.57 -13.97
CA TRP A 247 -8.34 1.66 -14.52
C TRP A 247 -7.60 2.48 -13.45
N ARG A 248 -8.13 2.56 -12.23
CA ARG A 248 -7.47 3.22 -11.09
C ARG A 248 -6.07 2.68 -10.78
N VAL A 249 -5.84 1.40 -11.07
CA VAL A 249 -4.58 0.68 -10.83
C VAL A 249 -3.91 0.38 -12.17
N HIS A 250 -4.66 -0.13 -13.13
CA HIS A 250 -4.14 -0.54 -14.43
C HIS A 250 -3.56 0.62 -15.25
N LYS A 251 -4.05 1.85 -15.09
CA LYS A 251 -3.58 3.02 -15.86
C LYS A 251 -2.06 3.18 -15.82
N TRP A 252 -1.43 3.02 -14.65
CA TRP A 252 0.02 3.11 -14.49
C TRP A 252 0.73 2.07 -15.35
N VAL A 253 0.36 0.80 -15.16
CA VAL A 253 0.96 -0.37 -15.81
C VAL A 253 0.74 -0.36 -17.33
N CYS A 254 -0.41 0.13 -17.76
CA CYS A 254 -0.76 0.31 -19.17
C CYS A 254 0.11 1.37 -19.85
N MET A 255 0.63 2.34 -19.09
CA MET A 255 1.50 3.41 -19.58
C MET A 255 2.99 3.13 -19.40
N MET A 256 3.38 2.08 -18.67
CA MET A 256 4.78 1.65 -18.55
C MET A 256 5.37 1.25 -19.91
N SER A 257 6.70 1.29 -20.00
CA SER A 257 7.40 0.77 -21.17
C SER A 257 7.11 -0.73 -21.37
N ALA A 258 7.30 -1.23 -22.59
CA ALA A 258 7.13 -2.65 -22.86
C ALA A 258 8.14 -3.52 -22.09
N GLU A 259 9.34 -2.98 -21.86
CA GLU A 259 10.42 -3.62 -21.12
C GLU A 259 10.07 -3.75 -19.63
N ASP A 260 9.74 -2.65 -18.95
CA ASP A 260 9.41 -2.67 -17.51
C ASP A 260 8.21 -3.59 -17.24
N ARG A 261 7.19 -3.52 -18.10
CA ARG A 261 6.01 -4.37 -17.99
C ARG A 261 6.34 -5.84 -18.27
N GLY A 262 7.15 -6.11 -19.28
CA GLY A 262 7.61 -7.46 -19.60
C GLY A 262 8.42 -8.07 -18.46
N MET A 263 9.32 -7.29 -17.86
CA MET A 263 10.07 -7.68 -16.67
C MET A 263 9.14 -8.00 -15.51
N ALA A 264 8.21 -7.10 -15.16
CA ALA A 264 7.24 -7.30 -14.07
C ALA A 264 6.36 -8.55 -14.26
N ILE A 265 5.97 -8.86 -15.49
CA ILE A 265 5.24 -10.10 -15.81
C ILE A 265 6.16 -11.31 -15.65
N LYS A 266 7.37 -11.26 -16.21
CA LYS A 266 8.30 -12.39 -16.19
C LYS A 266 8.64 -12.84 -14.77
N ILE A 267 8.91 -11.88 -13.89
CA ILE A 267 9.25 -12.15 -12.49
C ILE A 267 8.05 -12.63 -11.66
N SER A 268 6.81 -12.36 -12.08
CA SER A 268 5.59 -12.80 -11.39
C SER A 268 5.03 -14.13 -11.92
N GLU A 269 5.66 -14.77 -12.92
CA GLU A 269 5.18 -16.03 -13.52
C GLU A 269 5.06 -17.18 -12.52
N LYS A 270 5.87 -17.18 -11.45
CA LYS A 270 5.85 -18.21 -10.39
C LYS A 270 4.75 -17.98 -9.34
N GLY A 271 3.56 -17.58 -9.78
CA GLY A 271 2.43 -17.34 -8.89
C GLY A 271 2.48 -16.01 -8.13
N GLY A 272 3.18 -15.01 -8.66
CA GLY A 272 3.31 -13.67 -8.08
C GLY A 272 4.75 -13.26 -7.78
N LEU A 273 4.99 -11.95 -7.76
CA LEU A 273 6.32 -11.37 -7.53
C LEU A 273 6.92 -11.74 -6.15
N TYR A 274 6.10 -11.97 -5.13
CA TYR A 274 6.61 -12.36 -3.80
C TYR A 274 7.35 -13.72 -3.80
N LYS A 275 7.12 -14.55 -4.83
CA LYS A 275 7.77 -15.85 -5.06
C LYS A 275 8.99 -15.75 -5.99
N TRP A 276 9.43 -14.54 -6.32
CA TRP A 276 10.58 -14.33 -7.22
C TRP A 276 11.89 -14.84 -6.62
N ASP A 277 12.22 -14.41 -5.39
CA ASP A 277 13.46 -14.78 -4.68
C ASP A 277 13.11 -15.46 -3.34
N THR A 278 12.61 -16.70 -3.43
CA THR A 278 12.24 -17.49 -2.26
C THR A 278 13.43 -17.87 -1.37
N GLU A 279 14.66 -17.77 -1.87
CA GLU A 279 15.85 -18.02 -1.06
C GLU A 279 16.05 -16.92 0.00
N ARG A 280 15.67 -15.68 -0.31
CA ARG A 280 15.73 -14.55 0.62
C ARG A 280 14.44 -14.37 1.42
N THR A 281 13.29 -14.52 0.76
CA THR A 281 11.99 -14.16 1.37
C THR A 281 11.32 -15.31 2.11
N MET A 282 11.81 -16.55 2.01
CA MET A 282 11.19 -17.73 2.62
C MET A 282 12.19 -18.60 3.39
N ALA A 283 11.69 -19.33 4.38
CA ALA A 283 12.44 -20.32 5.14
C ALA A 283 12.64 -21.62 4.34
N VAL A 284 13.73 -22.32 4.64
CA VAL A 284 13.99 -23.66 4.11
C VAL A 284 13.08 -24.66 4.82
N ARG A 285 12.50 -25.61 4.07
CA ARG A 285 11.70 -26.70 4.65
C ARG A 285 12.48 -27.42 5.78
N GLY A 286 11.83 -27.59 6.92
CA GLY A 286 12.43 -28.21 8.12
C GLY A 286 13.25 -27.27 9.00
N LYS A 287 13.40 -25.99 8.62
CA LYS A 287 13.92 -24.95 9.53
C LYS A 287 12.77 -24.12 10.08
N GLU A 288 12.68 -24.05 11.40
CA GLU A 288 11.78 -23.12 12.07
C GLU A 288 12.43 -21.74 12.11
N VAL A 289 11.87 -20.81 11.35
CA VAL A 289 12.26 -19.40 11.34
C VAL A 289 11.02 -18.59 11.64
N GLU A 290 11.07 -17.77 12.69
CA GLU A 290 9.96 -16.88 13.03
C GLU A 290 9.86 -15.72 12.03
N SER A 291 8.63 -15.30 11.76
CA SER A 291 8.33 -14.12 10.97
C SER A 291 8.61 -12.85 11.77
N GLU A 292 9.30 -11.90 11.13
CA GLU A 292 9.55 -10.57 11.72
C GLU A 292 8.36 -9.63 11.53
N ASN A 293 7.30 -10.07 10.85
CA ASN A 293 6.17 -9.22 10.46
C ASN A 293 5.37 -8.75 11.70
N PRO A 294 5.42 -7.45 12.06
CA PRO A 294 4.78 -6.92 13.26
C PRO A 294 3.25 -6.83 13.12
N PHE A 295 2.71 -7.04 11.92
CA PHE A 295 1.27 -6.91 11.63
C PHE A 295 0.49 -8.21 11.85
N PHE A 296 1.15 -9.32 12.20
CA PHE A 296 0.44 -10.49 12.70
C PHE A 296 0.03 -10.28 14.17
N GLU A 297 -1.21 -10.68 14.49
CA GLU A 297 -1.73 -10.63 15.87
C GLU A 297 -0.86 -11.44 16.83
N THR A 298 -0.33 -12.57 16.37
CA THR A 298 0.61 -13.42 17.10
C THR A 298 1.81 -13.75 16.21
N VAL A 299 2.96 -14.03 16.80
CA VAL A 299 4.17 -14.44 16.06
C VAL A 299 3.85 -15.68 15.22
N GLN A 300 4.21 -15.63 13.94
CA GLN A 300 4.02 -16.72 12.99
C GLN A 300 5.37 -17.29 12.57
N SER A 301 5.37 -18.49 12.00
CA SER A 301 6.52 -18.99 11.25
C SER A 301 6.59 -18.31 9.88
N LYS A 302 7.79 -18.04 9.39
CA LYS A 302 8.04 -17.52 8.05
C LYS A 302 7.57 -18.52 6.99
N ARG A 303 7.09 -18.02 5.84
CA ARG A 303 6.71 -18.84 4.67
C ARG A 303 7.79 -19.86 4.33
N ILE A 304 7.40 -21.06 3.95
CA ILE A 304 8.34 -22.13 3.57
C ILE A 304 8.45 -22.17 2.05
N ARG A 305 9.67 -22.19 1.51
CA ARG A 305 9.89 -22.35 0.08
C ARG A 305 9.47 -23.75 -0.40
N GLU A 306 8.76 -23.81 -1.51
CA GLU A 306 8.52 -25.05 -2.25
C GLU A 306 9.82 -25.45 -2.96
N GLU A 307 10.19 -26.74 -2.89
CA GLU A 307 11.40 -27.29 -3.55
C GLU A 307 11.24 -27.40 -5.06
#